data_AF-A0A6H0KLN8-F1
#
_entry.id   AF-A0A6H0KLN8-F1
#
_cell.length_a   1.000
_cell.length_b   1.000
_cell.length_c   1.000
_cell.angle_alpha   90.00
_cell.angle_beta   90.00
_cell.angle_gamma   90.00
#
_symmetry.space_group_name_H-M   'P 1'
#
loop_
_entity.id
_entity.type
_entity.pdbx_description
1 polymer ?
#
loop_
_entity_poly.entity_id
_entity_poly.type
_entity_poly.pdbx_seq_one_letter_code
_entity_poly.pdbx_strand_id
1 'polypeptide(L)'
;MSVTSISSKNKNLLWAVSAGRCEYIGCNKVLHTDILTNKKCNSAYIAHIVGDEPTGPRGDIKRSKLLANDINNLMLLCDTHHRMVDEDEITYTEPCLLEMKRQHEERIRRITDIAPNMSSEIILYGANIGINNSPLSYQSACEALLYDYYPASDNAIELRMKNVPFTDDTDTYWMMEEANLYEQFKLQIKPRLMQGNADHYSVFALAPQPLLIKLGVLLNDLNDVKVYQKHREPSTWKWQSVSNNIEYVLHEPANKTKIPVLVFSLSATVTHDRIQKALGENTSIWEITISGTPNNDFLKTETLLSEFRRTVRSAFDKIKFHHGCTELHIFPAMPVSASVELGRVWMPKVDMPMAIYDANKLKNDFYKTITIK
;
A
#
# COMPACT_ATOMS: atom_id res chain seq x y z
N MET A 1 42.78 -17.80 -1.63
CA MET A 1 42.84 -16.67 -2.58
C MET A 1 42.61 -17.24 -3.97
N SER A 2 41.74 -16.64 -4.77
CA SER A 2 41.48 -17.07 -6.16
C SER A 2 42.80 -17.14 -6.94
N VAL A 3 42.95 -18.21 -7.70
CA VAL A 3 44.12 -18.46 -8.56
C VAL A 3 43.84 -17.92 -9.96
N THR A 4 42.56 -17.82 -10.33
CA THR A 4 42.13 -17.34 -11.65
C THR A 4 41.90 -15.83 -11.69
N SER A 5 42.42 -15.17 -12.73
CA SER A 5 42.10 -13.76 -12.97
C SER A 5 40.74 -13.60 -13.66
N ILE A 6 39.76 -13.05 -12.94
CA ILE A 6 38.47 -12.68 -13.53
C ILE A 6 38.67 -11.47 -14.46
N SER A 7 38.13 -11.58 -15.67
CA SER A 7 38.24 -10.55 -16.71
C SER A 7 37.61 -9.22 -16.29
N SER A 8 38.17 -8.10 -16.75
CA SER A 8 37.60 -6.76 -16.49
C SER A 8 36.15 -6.64 -16.98
N LYS A 9 35.82 -7.30 -18.10
CA LYS A 9 34.45 -7.37 -18.63
C LYS A 9 33.48 -7.93 -17.59
N ASN A 10 33.79 -9.11 -17.02
CA ASN A 10 32.89 -9.76 -16.07
C ASN A 10 32.90 -9.10 -14.69
N LYS A 11 34.02 -8.51 -14.27
CA LYS A 11 34.06 -7.63 -13.10
C LYS A 11 33.07 -6.47 -13.25
N ASN A 12 33.16 -5.72 -14.36
CA ASN A 12 32.28 -4.57 -14.61
C ASN A 12 30.82 -4.99 -14.72
N LEU A 13 30.54 -6.09 -15.43
CA LEU A 13 29.19 -6.58 -15.60
C LEU A 13 28.59 -7.03 -14.26
N LEU A 14 29.34 -7.77 -13.44
CA LEU A 14 28.91 -8.17 -12.10
C LEU A 14 28.60 -6.95 -11.22
N TRP A 15 29.49 -5.94 -11.21
CA TRP A 15 29.24 -4.69 -10.47
C TRP A 15 27.95 -3.99 -10.92
N ALA A 16 27.66 -3.99 -12.22
CA ALA A 16 26.47 -3.38 -12.80
C ALA A 16 25.18 -4.14 -12.39
N VAL A 17 25.14 -5.46 -12.60
CA VAL A 17 23.94 -6.28 -12.31
C VAL A 17 23.66 -6.41 -10.81
N SER A 18 24.69 -6.33 -9.96
CA SER A 18 24.52 -6.36 -8.50
C SER A 18 24.27 -4.97 -7.90
N ALA A 19 24.27 -3.90 -8.71
CA ALA A 19 24.16 -2.49 -8.32
C ALA A 19 25.17 -2.07 -7.21
N GLY A 20 26.36 -2.67 -7.22
CA GLY A 20 27.39 -2.48 -6.20
C GLY A 20 26.95 -2.81 -4.77
N ARG A 21 26.05 -3.79 -4.61
CA ARG A 21 25.54 -4.28 -3.34
C ARG A 21 25.80 -5.77 -3.16
N CYS A 22 25.96 -6.20 -1.91
CA CYS A 22 26.13 -7.60 -1.54
C CYS A 22 24.91 -8.44 -1.96
N GLU A 23 25.15 -9.50 -2.74
CA GLU A 23 24.14 -10.44 -3.27
C GLU A 23 23.68 -11.49 -2.25
N TYR A 24 24.29 -11.55 -1.06
CA TYR A 24 23.84 -12.42 0.01
C TYR A 24 22.42 -12.06 0.45
N ILE A 25 21.55 -13.08 0.59
CA ILE A 25 20.15 -12.91 0.94
C ILE A 25 20.00 -12.16 2.29
N GLY A 26 19.24 -11.06 2.27
CA GLY A 26 19.03 -10.22 3.46
C GLY A 26 20.16 -9.23 3.80
N CYS A 27 21.27 -9.17 3.04
CA CYS A 27 22.36 -8.22 3.31
C CYS A 27 22.17 -6.86 2.62
N ASN A 28 22.21 -6.82 1.28
CA ASN A 28 22.06 -5.61 0.46
C ASN A 28 23.04 -4.44 0.79
N LYS A 29 24.13 -4.69 1.52
CA LYS A 29 25.14 -3.70 1.92
C LYS A 29 25.79 -3.05 0.71
N VAL A 30 25.95 -1.73 0.74
CA VAL A 30 26.70 -0.96 -0.28
C VAL A 30 28.19 -1.30 -0.19
N LEU A 31 28.81 -1.64 -1.32
CA LEU A 31 30.20 -2.12 -1.36
C LEU A 31 31.19 -1.11 -1.97
N HIS A 32 30.70 -0.02 -2.55
CA HIS A 32 31.52 1.01 -3.21
C HIS A 32 31.75 2.28 -2.36
N THR A 33 31.24 2.31 -1.12
CA THR A 33 31.34 3.45 -0.20
C THR A 33 31.41 2.92 1.23
N ASP A 34 32.34 3.46 2.03
CA ASP A 34 32.41 3.18 3.47
C ASP A 34 31.26 3.87 4.22
N ILE A 35 30.56 3.12 5.08
CA ILE A 35 29.32 3.58 5.73
C ILE A 35 29.55 4.62 6.83
N LEU A 36 30.76 4.67 7.42
CA LEU A 36 31.07 5.58 8.53
C LEU A 36 31.66 6.89 8.04
N THR A 37 32.52 6.82 7.02
CA THR A 37 33.31 7.96 6.54
C THR A 37 32.79 8.53 5.23
N ASN A 38 31.83 7.87 4.56
CA ASN A 38 31.36 8.18 3.21
C ASN A 38 32.46 8.22 2.13
N LYS A 39 33.67 7.69 2.43
CA LYS A 39 34.76 7.61 1.45
C LYS A 39 34.46 6.53 0.42
N LYS A 40 34.79 6.82 -0.84
CA LYS A 40 34.72 5.83 -1.92
C LYS A 40 35.81 4.77 -1.72
N CYS A 41 35.41 3.51 -1.73
CA CYS A 41 36.30 2.37 -1.57
C CYS A 41 35.70 1.15 -2.28
N ASN A 42 36.52 0.18 -2.67
CA ASN A 42 36.02 -1.12 -3.08
C ASN A 42 36.15 -2.09 -1.90
N SER A 43 35.03 -2.39 -1.24
CA SER A 43 34.94 -3.35 -0.14
C SER A 43 34.30 -4.68 -0.55
N ALA A 44 34.13 -4.90 -1.86
CA ALA A 44 33.55 -6.12 -2.39
C ALA A 44 34.57 -7.22 -2.58
N TYR A 45 34.09 -8.44 -2.44
CA TYR A 45 34.73 -9.65 -2.91
C TYR A 45 33.91 -10.23 -4.06
N ILE A 46 34.60 -10.77 -5.05
CA ILE A 46 33.96 -11.55 -6.11
C ILE A 46 34.20 -13.02 -5.76
N ALA A 47 33.15 -13.65 -5.23
CA ALA A 47 33.15 -15.06 -4.87
C ALA A 47 32.76 -15.93 -6.07
N HIS A 48 33.38 -17.10 -6.17
CA HIS A 48 32.95 -18.15 -7.08
C HIS A 48 31.90 -19.02 -6.40
N ILE A 49 30.80 -19.29 -7.09
CA ILE A 49 29.76 -20.22 -6.62
C ILE A 49 30.34 -21.64 -6.59
N VAL A 50 30.90 -22.08 -7.73
CA VAL A 50 31.76 -23.25 -7.88
C VAL A 50 33.20 -22.75 -7.88
N GLY A 51 33.99 -23.14 -6.88
CA GLY A 51 35.37 -22.68 -6.70
C GLY A 51 36.23 -22.79 -7.96
N ASP A 52 37.16 -21.85 -8.15
CA ASP A 52 38.02 -21.80 -9.33
C ASP A 52 39.11 -22.88 -9.37
N GLU A 53 39.29 -23.60 -8.27
CA GLU A 53 40.14 -24.78 -8.13
C GLU A 53 39.33 -26.00 -7.67
N PRO A 54 39.67 -27.23 -8.11
CA PRO A 54 38.97 -28.46 -7.70
C PRO A 54 38.99 -28.72 -6.18
N THR A 55 39.99 -28.19 -5.48
CA THR A 55 40.14 -28.31 -4.01
C THR A 55 39.57 -27.12 -3.24
N GLY A 56 39.03 -26.12 -3.95
CA GLY A 56 38.39 -24.96 -3.33
C GLY A 56 36.94 -25.25 -2.92
N PRO A 57 36.26 -24.28 -2.29
CA PRO A 57 34.87 -24.44 -1.88
C PRO A 57 33.97 -24.78 -3.06
N ARG A 58 33.21 -25.88 -2.95
CA ARG A 58 32.36 -26.46 -4.01
C ARG A 58 33.13 -26.73 -5.32
N GLY A 59 34.44 -26.92 -5.26
CA GLY A 59 35.30 -27.15 -6.42
C GLY A 59 34.95 -28.45 -7.15
N ASP A 60 35.16 -28.46 -8.46
CA ASP A 60 34.94 -29.63 -9.33
C ASP A 60 36.08 -29.78 -10.34
N ILE A 61 36.55 -31.01 -10.51
CA ILE A 61 37.70 -31.36 -11.36
C ILE A 61 37.57 -30.83 -12.79
N LYS A 62 36.34 -30.76 -13.34
CA LYS A 62 36.09 -30.33 -14.71
C LYS A 62 35.55 -28.91 -14.76
N ARG A 63 34.59 -28.57 -13.89
CA ARG A 63 33.81 -27.34 -13.96
C ARG A 63 34.55 -26.14 -13.39
N SER A 64 35.43 -26.31 -12.40
CA SER A 64 36.16 -25.19 -11.78
C SER A 64 36.86 -24.32 -12.82
N LYS A 65 37.66 -24.93 -13.71
CA LYS A 65 38.35 -24.20 -14.77
C LYS A 65 37.40 -23.60 -15.82
N LEU A 66 36.29 -24.30 -16.11
CA LEU A 66 35.30 -23.85 -17.11
C LEU A 66 34.52 -22.63 -16.62
N LEU A 67 34.17 -22.60 -15.33
CA LEU A 67 33.30 -21.59 -14.72
C LEU A 67 34.06 -20.46 -14.03
N ALA A 68 35.39 -20.56 -13.89
CA ALA A 68 36.21 -19.60 -13.14
C ALA A 68 36.08 -18.14 -13.61
N ASN A 69 35.70 -17.90 -14.87
CA ASN A 69 35.40 -16.58 -15.41
C ASN A 69 33.98 -16.50 -16.01
N ASP A 70 33.07 -17.42 -15.70
CA ASP A 70 31.66 -17.31 -16.10
C ASP A 70 30.92 -16.39 -15.12
N ILE A 71 30.29 -15.32 -15.60
CA ILE A 71 29.52 -14.41 -14.74
C ILE A 71 28.41 -15.10 -13.96
N ASN A 72 27.79 -16.15 -14.53
CA ASN A 72 26.75 -16.89 -13.84
C ASN A 72 27.27 -17.64 -12.61
N ASN A 73 28.60 -17.87 -12.55
CA ASN A 73 29.30 -18.49 -11.44
C ASN A 73 29.93 -17.47 -10.47
N LEU A 74 29.73 -16.17 -10.67
CA LEU A 74 30.34 -15.12 -9.84
C LEU A 74 29.28 -14.37 -9.03
N MET A 75 29.57 -14.12 -7.75
CA MET A 75 28.73 -13.32 -6.85
C MET A 75 29.53 -12.20 -6.20
N LEU A 76 28.91 -11.03 -6.07
CA LEU A 76 29.46 -9.87 -5.37
C LEU A 76 29.05 -9.91 -3.90
N LEU A 77 30.00 -10.11 -2.99
CA LEU A 77 29.76 -10.27 -1.56
C LEU A 77 30.56 -9.25 -0.73
N CYS A 78 30.07 -8.91 0.47
CA CYS A 78 30.89 -8.24 1.47
C CYS A 78 31.85 -9.23 2.15
N ASP A 79 32.88 -8.73 2.84
CA ASP A 79 33.86 -9.56 3.57
C ASP A 79 33.19 -10.64 4.45
N THR A 80 32.21 -10.24 5.25
CA THR A 80 31.50 -11.15 6.19
C THR A 80 30.82 -12.30 5.45
N HIS A 81 30.03 -12.00 4.42
CA HIS A 81 29.27 -13.03 3.71
C HIS A 81 30.15 -13.85 2.75
N HIS A 82 31.21 -13.27 2.20
CA HIS A 82 32.20 -14.02 1.43
C HIS A 82 32.83 -15.14 2.26
N ARG A 83 33.29 -14.84 3.48
CA ARG A 83 33.85 -15.86 4.39
C ARG A 83 32.81 -16.89 4.80
N MET A 84 31.61 -16.42 5.16
CA MET A 84 30.51 -17.28 5.60
C MET A 84 30.12 -18.34 4.57
N VAL A 85 30.02 -17.97 3.29
CA VAL A 85 29.65 -18.94 2.24
C VAL A 85 30.79 -19.92 1.94
N ASP A 86 32.05 -19.49 2.06
CA ASP A 86 33.22 -20.36 1.83
C ASP A 86 33.47 -21.34 2.98
N GLU A 87 33.15 -20.97 4.23
CA GLU A 87 33.39 -21.82 5.40
C GLU A 87 32.32 -22.90 5.62
N ASP A 88 31.10 -22.74 5.08
CA ASP A 88 29.98 -23.68 5.27
C ASP A 88 29.37 -24.13 3.94
N GLU A 89 30.04 -25.06 3.26
CA GLU A 89 29.58 -25.63 1.99
C GLU A 89 28.33 -26.52 2.12
N ILE A 90 28.03 -26.98 3.33
CA ILE A 90 26.85 -27.84 3.60
C ILE A 90 25.58 -26.99 3.56
N THR A 91 25.60 -25.83 4.22
CA THR A 91 24.48 -24.88 4.17
C THR A 91 24.45 -24.14 2.84
N TYR A 92 25.59 -23.63 2.38
CA TYR A 92 25.71 -22.85 1.15
C TYR A 92 26.11 -23.72 -0.03
N THR A 93 25.18 -24.57 -0.44
CA THR A 93 25.30 -25.38 -1.66
C THR A 93 25.27 -24.52 -2.93
N GLU A 94 25.79 -25.04 -4.04
CA GLU A 94 25.74 -24.35 -5.34
C GLU A 94 24.31 -23.88 -5.72
N PRO A 95 23.25 -24.71 -5.66
CA PRO A 95 21.89 -24.26 -5.97
C PRO A 95 21.40 -23.13 -5.06
N CYS A 96 21.80 -23.14 -3.79
CA CYS A 96 21.43 -22.10 -2.84
C CYS A 96 22.03 -20.74 -3.26
N LEU A 97 23.32 -20.71 -3.58
CA LEU A 97 24.02 -19.50 -4.02
C LEU A 97 23.52 -18.98 -5.38
N LEU A 98 23.24 -19.88 -6.33
CA LEU A 98 22.63 -19.54 -7.61
C LEU A 98 21.26 -18.87 -7.42
N GLU A 99 20.45 -19.38 -6.48
CA GLU A 99 19.14 -18.79 -6.19
C GLU A 99 19.27 -17.43 -5.51
N MET A 100 20.22 -17.25 -4.58
CA MET A 100 20.49 -15.93 -3.97
C MET A 100 20.88 -14.89 -5.04
N LYS A 101 21.81 -15.27 -5.93
CA LYS A 101 22.23 -14.46 -7.07
C LYS A 101 21.04 -14.07 -7.94
N ARG A 102 20.26 -15.06 -8.40
CA ARG A 102 19.10 -14.87 -9.26
C ARG A 102 18.10 -13.90 -8.63
N GLN A 103 17.75 -14.11 -7.35
CA GLN A 103 16.82 -13.24 -6.63
C GLN A 103 17.33 -11.79 -6.53
N HIS A 104 18.62 -11.59 -6.26
CA HIS A 104 19.20 -10.25 -6.17
C HIS A 104 19.22 -9.54 -7.53
N GLU A 105 19.75 -10.18 -8.56
CA GLU A 105 19.85 -9.60 -9.90
C GLU A 105 18.48 -9.33 -10.53
N GLU A 106 17.51 -10.24 -10.36
CA GLU A 106 16.14 -9.99 -10.81
C GLU A 106 15.51 -8.81 -10.08
N ARG A 107 15.75 -8.67 -8.77
CA ARG A 107 15.25 -7.53 -8.00
C ARG A 107 15.87 -6.23 -8.48
N ILE A 108 17.19 -6.18 -8.71
CA ILE A 108 17.86 -4.98 -9.25
C ILE A 108 17.25 -4.64 -10.61
N ARG A 109 17.21 -5.60 -11.54
CA ARG A 109 16.62 -5.43 -12.87
C ARG A 109 15.21 -4.86 -12.79
N ARG A 110 14.31 -5.50 -12.05
CA ARG A 110 12.91 -5.08 -11.93
C ARG A 110 12.75 -3.67 -11.34
N ILE A 111 13.59 -3.30 -10.37
CA ILE A 111 13.54 -1.95 -9.76
C ILE A 111 14.09 -0.91 -10.73
N THR A 112 15.16 -1.23 -11.48
CA THR A 112 15.78 -0.30 -12.43
C THR A 112 15.04 -0.21 -13.77
N ASP A 113 14.18 -1.19 -14.09
CA ASP A 113 13.32 -1.19 -15.28
C ASP A 113 12.08 -0.30 -15.10
N ILE A 114 11.79 0.17 -13.88
CA ILE A 114 10.69 1.10 -13.63
C ILE A 114 10.96 2.41 -14.40
N ALA A 115 10.06 2.76 -15.32
CA ALA A 115 10.26 3.89 -16.22
C ALA A 115 10.38 5.22 -15.43
N PRO A 116 11.21 6.19 -15.87
CA PRO A 116 11.44 7.45 -15.15
C PRO A 116 10.20 8.34 -14.91
N ASN A 117 9.08 8.02 -15.54
CA ASN A 117 7.81 8.70 -15.35
C ASN A 117 6.89 7.99 -14.33
N MET A 118 7.33 6.89 -13.73
CA MET A 118 6.60 6.14 -12.69
C MET A 118 7.00 6.59 -11.28
N SER A 119 7.43 7.85 -11.13
CA SER A 119 7.63 8.45 -9.81
C SER A 119 6.28 8.72 -9.15
N SER A 120 6.16 8.44 -7.86
CA SER A 120 4.94 8.65 -7.09
C SER A 120 5.21 9.45 -5.82
N GLU A 121 4.43 10.50 -5.60
CA GLU A 121 4.36 11.14 -4.29
C GLU A 121 3.59 10.23 -3.32
N ILE A 122 4.13 9.98 -2.14
CA ILE A 122 3.51 9.13 -1.12
C ILE A 122 2.73 10.00 -0.14
N ILE A 123 1.44 9.74 0.02
CA ILE A 123 0.57 10.39 1.00
C ILE A 123 0.30 9.42 2.15
N LEU A 124 0.61 9.84 3.38
CA LEU A 124 0.29 9.11 4.60
C LEU A 124 -0.75 9.90 5.42
N TYR A 125 -1.92 9.30 5.62
CA TYR A 125 -2.96 9.88 6.47
C TYR A 125 -3.38 8.93 7.59
N GLY A 126 -3.09 9.33 8.83
CA GLY A 126 -3.48 8.58 10.02
C GLY A 126 -4.23 9.46 11.02
N ALA A 127 -5.22 8.87 11.69
CA ALA A 127 -5.88 9.44 12.86
C ALA A 127 -6.19 8.31 13.86
N ASN A 128 -6.38 8.66 15.14
CA ASN A 128 -6.68 7.68 16.18
C ASN A 128 -8.04 7.01 15.93
N ILE A 129 -8.14 5.71 16.19
CA ILE A 129 -9.40 4.94 16.11
C ILE A 129 -9.66 4.37 17.50
N GLY A 130 -10.64 4.91 18.22
CA GLY A 130 -10.76 4.76 19.67
C GLY A 130 -9.45 5.14 20.37
N ILE A 131 -8.95 4.23 21.20
CA ILE A 131 -7.67 4.39 21.92
C ILE A 131 -6.44 3.98 21.10
N ASN A 132 -6.63 3.43 19.90
CA ASN A 132 -5.54 2.89 19.10
C ASN A 132 -4.96 3.94 18.18
N ASN A 133 -3.62 4.04 18.17
CA ASN A 133 -2.90 4.81 17.19
C ASN A 133 -2.88 4.09 15.84
N SER A 134 -2.76 4.88 14.77
CA SER A 134 -2.70 4.39 13.39
C SER A 134 -1.30 4.60 12.80
N PRO A 135 -0.30 3.76 13.15
CA PRO A 135 1.07 3.96 12.68
C PRO A 135 1.16 3.67 11.18
N LEU A 136 1.62 4.68 10.44
CA LEU A 136 2.00 4.58 9.04
C LEU A 136 3.52 4.74 8.93
N SER A 137 4.13 3.98 8.04
CA SER A 137 5.57 3.95 7.82
C SER A 137 5.87 4.26 6.37
N TYR A 138 6.73 5.26 6.14
CA TYR A 138 7.25 5.57 4.82
C TYR A 138 7.92 4.33 4.19
N GLN A 139 8.72 3.60 4.97
CA GLN A 139 9.39 2.39 4.50
C GLN A 139 8.41 1.31 4.03
N SER A 140 7.32 1.09 4.80
CA SER A 140 6.29 0.12 4.40
C SER A 140 5.50 0.57 3.18
N ALA A 141 5.32 1.87 2.98
CA ALA A 141 4.72 2.42 1.77
C ALA A 141 5.64 2.19 0.57
N CYS A 142 6.93 2.53 0.66
CA CYS A 142 7.92 2.29 -0.38
C CYS A 142 7.96 0.81 -0.81
N GLU A 143 7.89 -0.11 0.16
CA GLU A 143 7.82 -1.55 -0.12
C GLU A 143 6.57 -1.95 -0.91
N ALA A 144 5.44 -1.28 -0.70
CA ALA A 144 4.19 -1.54 -1.40
C ALA A 144 4.16 -0.96 -2.82
N LEU A 145 4.93 0.10 -3.09
CA LEU A 145 5.09 0.69 -4.43
C LEU A 145 5.91 -0.20 -5.37
N LEU A 146 6.80 -1.03 -4.81
CA LEU A 146 7.80 -1.78 -5.58
C LEU A 146 7.16 -2.50 -6.77
N TYR A 147 7.84 -2.39 -7.92
CA TYR A 147 7.48 -2.94 -9.23
C TYR A 147 6.46 -2.15 -10.05
N ASP A 148 5.68 -1.27 -9.43
CA ASP A 148 4.78 -0.37 -10.16
C ASP A 148 5.31 1.06 -10.19
N TYR A 149 5.78 1.56 -9.04
CA TYR A 149 6.23 2.94 -8.85
C TYR A 149 7.52 3.01 -8.04
N TYR A 150 8.18 4.16 -8.06
CA TYR A 150 9.21 4.51 -7.08
C TYR A 150 8.88 5.84 -6.37
N PRO A 151 9.34 6.04 -5.12
CA PRO A 151 9.07 7.28 -4.39
C PRO A 151 9.69 8.49 -5.11
N ALA A 152 8.89 9.55 -5.29
CA ALA A 152 9.36 10.80 -5.89
C ALA A 152 10.25 11.64 -4.95
N SER A 153 10.14 11.42 -3.64
CA SER A 153 10.81 12.16 -2.57
C SER A 153 11.33 11.21 -1.49
N ASP A 154 12.34 11.60 -0.71
CA ASP A 154 12.86 10.81 0.41
C ASP A 154 11.89 10.72 1.62
N ASN A 155 10.81 11.50 1.62
CA ASN A 155 9.83 11.59 2.68
C ASN A 155 8.41 11.58 2.11
N ALA A 156 7.45 11.05 2.87
CA ALA A 156 6.03 11.15 2.55
C ALA A 156 5.44 12.53 2.92
N ILE A 157 4.35 12.86 2.23
CA ILE A 157 3.42 13.93 2.62
C ILE A 157 2.56 13.40 3.78
N GLU A 158 2.85 13.85 5.00
CA GLU A 158 2.08 13.47 6.19
C GLU A 158 0.91 14.45 6.43
N LEU A 159 -0.32 13.92 6.47
CA LEU A 159 -1.54 14.70 6.74
C LEU A 159 -2.06 14.56 8.18
N ARG A 160 -1.42 13.71 9.00
CA ARG A 160 -1.87 13.42 10.37
C ARG A 160 -1.75 14.62 11.31
N MET A 161 -2.66 14.73 12.26
CA MET A 161 -2.48 15.59 13.42
C MET A 161 -1.61 14.86 14.47
N LYS A 162 -0.68 15.57 15.11
CA LYS A 162 0.20 15.01 16.15
C LYS A 162 -0.36 15.35 17.53
N ASN A 163 -0.20 14.43 18.49
CA ASN A 163 -0.54 14.61 19.91
C ASN A 163 -2.00 15.01 20.17
N VAL A 164 -2.94 14.33 19.51
CA VAL A 164 -4.38 14.57 19.69
C VAL A 164 -4.84 13.98 21.03
N PRO A 165 -5.39 14.78 21.95
CA PRO A 165 -5.81 14.32 23.27
C PRO A 165 -7.24 13.76 23.27
N PHE A 166 -7.97 13.92 22.17
CA PHE A 166 -9.37 13.51 22.04
C PHE A 166 -9.51 12.19 21.28
N THR A 167 -10.59 11.49 21.57
CA THR A 167 -10.98 10.25 20.92
C THR A 167 -12.24 10.45 20.07
N ASP A 168 -12.50 9.50 19.18
CA ASP A 168 -13.61 9.45 18.20
C ASP A 168 -14.99 9.22 18.82
N ASP A 169 -15.15 9.52 20.12
CA ASP A 169 -16.40 9.61 20.86
C ASP A 169 -16.80 11.05 21.18
N THR A 170 -16.05 12.05 20.72
CA THR A 170 -16.32 13.47 20.97
C THR A 170 -16.52 14.27 19.67
N ASP A 171 -17.43 15.24 19.70
CA ASP A 171 -17.66 16.13 18.54
C ASP A 171 -16.42 17.00 18.26
N THR A 172 -15.67 17.35 19.31
CA THR A 172 -14.40 18.08 19.22
C THR A 172 -13.36 17.32 18.40
N TYR A 173 -13.26 15.99 18.56
CA TYR A 173 -12.37 15.16 17.76
C TYR A 173 -12.68 15.32 16.26
N TRP A 174 -13.94 15.14 15.85
CA TRP A 174 -14.32 15.23 14.44
C TRP A 174 -14.07 16.61 13.85
N MET A 175 -14.43 17.66 14.59
CA MET A 175 -14.21 19.04 14.18
C MET A 175 -12.71 19.34 13.97
N MET A 176 -11.86 18.91 14.91
CA MET A 176 -10.42 19.16 14.84
C MET A 176 -9.74 18.35 13.74
N GLU A 177 -10.05 17.05 13.64
CA GLU A 177 -9.46 16.17 12.63
C GLU A 177 -9.89 16.56 11.21
N GLU A 178 -11.17 16.91 11.01
CA GLU A 178 -11.66 17.38 9.71
C GLU A 178 -10.97 18.69 9.30
N ALA A 179 -10.88 19.66 10.22
CA ALA A 179 -10.22 20.94 9.95
C ALA A 179 -8.73 20.76 9.65
N ASN A 180 -8.03 19.94 10.43
CA ASN A 180 -6.62 19.63 10.19
C ASN A 180 -6.42 18.94 8.84
N LEU A 181 -7.20 17.89 8.55
CA LEU A 181 -7.12 17.17 7.27
C LEU A 181 -7.30 18.14 6.09
N TYR A 182 -8.30 19.02 6.16
CA TYR A 182 -8.55 20.01 5.12
C TYR A 182 -7.38 20.99 4.93
N GLU A 183 -6.88 21.59 6.01
CA GLU A 183 -5.80 22.57 5.91
C GLU A 183 -4.48 21.92 5.48
N GLN A 184 -4.13 20.73 5.99
CA GLN A 184 -2.93 20.02 5.54
C GLN A 184 -3.01 19.64 4.07
N PHE A 185 -4.17 19.16 3.61
CA PHE A 185 -4.39 18.86 2.20
C PHE A 185 -4.22 20.11 1.33
N LYS A 186 -4.84 21.22 1.73
CA LYS A 186 -4.79 22.50 1.03
C LYS A 186 -3.38 23.09 0.97
N LEU A 187 -2.58 22.92 2.00
CA LEU A 187 -1.21 23.44 2.06
C LEU A 187 -0.21 22.55 1.33
N GLN A 188 -0.34 21.22 1.44
CA GLN A 188 0.69 20.30 0.96
C GLN A 188 0.34 19.66 -0.39
N ILE A 189 -0.92 19.32 -0.64
CA ILE A 189 -1.31 18.56 -1.84
C ILE A 189 -1.87 19.47 -2.93
N LYS A 190 -2.79 20.37 -2.59
CA LYS A 190 -3.45 21.25 -3.57
C LYS A 190 -2.49 22.04 -4.45
N PRO A 191 -1.36 22.62 -3.96
CA PRO A 191 -0.43 23.35 -4.82
C PRO A 191 0.27 22.42 -5.84
N ARG A 192 0.61 21.19 -5.45
CA ARG A 192 1.24 20.20 -6.33
C ARG A 192 0.30 19.79 -7.46
N LEU A 193 -0.98 19.61 -7.15
CA LEU A 193 -2.03 19.32 -8.12
C LEU A 193 -2.23 20.46 -9.12
N MET A 194 -2.25 21.72 -8.64
CA MET A 194 -2.47 22.88 -9.51
C MET A 194 -1.28 23.18 -10.45
N GLN A 195 -0.07 22.79 -10.05
CA GLN A 195 1.15 23.03 -10.83
C GLN A 195 1.49 21.88 -11.78
N GLY A 196 0.83 20.72 -11.66
CA GLY A 196 1.18 19.51 -12.41
C GLY A 196 2.53 18.93 -12.00
N ASN A 197 2.94 19.12 -10.75
CA ASN A 197 4.28 18.73 -10.28
C ASN A 197 4.43 17.24 -9.97
N ALA A 198 3.34 16.48 -9.99
CA ALA A 198 3.35 15.05 -9.75
C ALA A 198 2.43 14.36 -10.75
N ASP A 199 2.97 13.33 -11.40
CA ASP A 199 2.24 12.52 -12.37
C ASP A 199 1.35 11.48 -11.65
N HIS A 200 1.75 11.03 -10.46
CA HIS A 200 1.04 9.99 -9.70
C HIS A 200 1.13 10.18 -8.17
N TYR A 201 0.06 9.79 -7.46
CA TYR A 201 0.00 9.74 -6.00
C TYR A 201 -0.33 8.35 -5.46
N SER A 202 0.45 7.88 -4.48
CA SER A 202 0.17 6.65 -3.73
C SER A 202 -0.34 6.98 -2.34
N VAL A 203 -1.58 6.59 -2.04
CA VAL A 203 -2.29 6.96 -0.80
C VAL A 203 -2.36 5.77 0.15
N PHE A 204 -1.83 5.95 1.36
CA PHE A 204 -1.92 5.00 2.46
C PHE A 204 -2.62 5.69 3.62
N ALA A 205 -3.79 5.17 4.01
CA ALA A 205 -4.62 5.82 5.01
C ALA A 205 -5.17 4.83 6.05
N LEU A 206 -5.11 5.23 7.32
CA LEU A 206 -5.62 4.47 8.46
C LEU A 206 -6.21 5.44 9.48
N ALA A 207 -7.52 5.64 9.41
CA ALA A 207 -8.29 6.59 10.22
C ALA A 207 -9.74 6.08 10.33
N PRO A 208 -10.58 6.67 11.19
CA PRO A 208 -12.01 6.40 11.16
C PRO A 208 -12.62 6.62 9.78
N GLN A 209 -13.60 5.80 9.41
CA GLN A 209 -14.18 5.76 8.06
C GLN A 209 -14.71 7.13 7.58
N PRO A 210 -15.36 7.98 8.43
CA PRO A 210 -15.77 9.31 8.00
C PRO A 210 -14.62 10.21 7.53
N LEU A 211 -13.48 10.16 8.20
CA LEU A 211 -12.29 10.94 7.82
C LEU A 211 -11.63 10.38 6.55
N LEU A 212 -11.65 9.06 6.36
CA LEU A 212 -11.18 8.44 5.12
C LEU A 212 -12.04 8.84 3.92
N ILE A 213 -13.37 8.85 4.09
CA ILE A 213 -14.29 9.34 3.05
C ILE A 213 -14.04 10.83 2.78
N LYS A 214 -13.83 11.64 3.83
CA LYS A 214 -13.46 13.06 3.67
C LYS A 214 -12.16 13.23 2.88
N LEU A 215 -11.11 12.47 3.19
CA LEU A 215 -9.87 12.46 2.43
C LEU A 215 -10.13 12.11 0.96
N GLY A 216 -10.99 11.11 0.71
CA GLY A 216 -11.44 10.73 -0.62
C GLY A 216 -12.07 11.89 -1.38
N VAL A 217 -12.96 12.66 -0.75
CA VAL A 217 -13.59 13.85 -1.36
C VAL A 217 -12.56 14.93 -1.71
N LEU A 218 -11.57 15.15 -0.84
CA LEU A 218 -10.51 16.13 -1.09
C LEU A 218 -9.61 15.71 -2.26
N LEU A 219 -9.31 14.41 -2.34
CA LEU A 219 -8.61 13.81 -3.48
C LEU A 219 -9.48 13.83 -4.75
N ASN A 220 -10.80 13.77 -4.62
CA ASN A 220 -11.77 13.77 -5.73
C ASN A 220 -11.40 12.72 -6.81
N ASP A 221 -11.92 12.85 -8.02
CA ASP A 221 -11.45 12.13 -9.21
C ASP A 221 -10.25 12.85 -9.86
N LEU A 222 -9.35 13.44 -9.04
CA LEU A 222 -8.12 14.07 -9.53
C LEU A 222 -7.15 13.02 -10.13
N ASN A 223 -6.18 13.53 -10.90
CA ASN A 223 -5.10 12.80 -11.59
C ASN A 223 -4.58 11.56 -10.85
N ASP A 224 -4.23 10.54 -11.64
CA ASP A 224 -3.62 9.25 -11.29
C ASP A 224 -3.28 9.03 -9.79
N VAL A 225 -4.29 8.60 -9.01
CA VAL A 225 -4.15 8.25 -7.59
C VAL A 225 -4.42 6.77 -7.40
N LYS A 226 -3.44 6.07 -6.82
CA LYS A 226 -3.55 4.69 -6.35
C LYS A 226 -3.73 4.65 -4.83
N VAL A 227 -4.90 4.21 -4.38
CA VAL A 227 -5.20 3.99 -2.96
C VAL A 227 -4.81 2.57 -2.58
N TYR A 228 -4.07 2.40 -1.48
CA TYR A 228 -3.64 1.08 -1.01
C TYR A 228 -4.48 0.59 0.17
N GLN A 229 -4.60 -0.74 0.30
CA GLN A 229 -5.31 -1.40 1.39
C GLN A 229 -4.33 -1.95 2.43
N LYS A 230 -4.62 -1.71 3.72
CA LYS A 230 -3.93 -2.42 4.79
C LYS A 230 -4.49 -3.84 4.92
N HIS A 231 -3.72 -4.85 4.54
CA HIS A 231 -4.06 -6.24 4.77
C HIS A 231 -3.69 -6.66 6.20
N ARG A 232 -4.48 -7.57 6.77
CA ARG A 232 -4.27 -8.08 8.14
C ARG A 232 -3.44 -9.35 8.14
N GLU A 233 -3.79 -10.30 7.27
CA GLU A 233 -3.11 -11.60 7.16
C GLU A 233 -2.57 -11.81 5.71
N PRO A 234 -1.23 -11.76 5.49
CA PRO A 234 -0.23 -11.18 6.38
C PRO A 234 -0.36 -9.65 6.46
N SER A 235 0.22 -9.05 7.50
CA SER A 235 0.20 -7.61 7.71
C SER A 235 1.06 -6.89 6.66
N THR A 236 0.44 -6.37 5.60
CA THR A 236 1.14 -5.70 4.49
C THR A 236 0.25 -4.65 3.83
N TRP A 237 0.85 -3.79 3.01
CA TRP A 237 0.14 -2.87 2.11
C TRP A 237 0.21 -3.31 0.64
N LYS A 238 1.00 -4.35 0.35
CA LYS A 238 1.13 -4.92 -1.00
C LYS A 238 -0.19 -5.56 -1.42
N TRP A 239 -0.71 -5.14 -2.57
CA TRP A 239 -1.81 -5.82 -3.22
C TRP A 239 -1.46 -7.28 -3.50
N GLN A 240 -2.45 -8.16 -3.36
CA GLN A 240 -2.29 -9.59 -3.56
C GLN A 240 -2.80 -9.99 -4.95
N SER A 241 -2.20 -11.03 -5.53
CA SER A 241 -2.58 -11.57 -6.84
C SER A 241 -3.64 -12.67 -6.78
N VAL A 242 -3.98 -13.16 -5.58
CA VAL A 242 -4.97 -14.23 -5.40
C VAL A 242 -6.36 -13.63 -5.41
N SER A 243 -7.15 -13.98 -6.42
CA SER A 243 -8.56 -13.60 -6.51
C SER A 243 -9.46 -14.72 -6.02
N ASN A 244 -10.25 -14.44 -4.99
CA ASN A 244 -11.46 -15.20 -4.71
C ASN A 244 -12.60 -14.64 -5.59
N ASN A 245 -13.54 -15.48 -6.02
CA ASN A 245 -14.76 -15.02 -6.71
C ASN A 245 -15.68 -14.32 -5.71
N ILE A 246 -15.41 -13.05 -5.44
CA ILE A 246 -16.21 -12.17 -4.60
C ILE A 246 -16.86 -11.13 -5.50
N GLU A 247 -18.18 -11.01 -5.40
CA GLU A 247 -18.97 -10.02 -6.14
C GLU A 247 -19.64 -9.07 -5.15
N TYR A 248 -19.75 -7.80 -5.53
CA TYR A 248 -20.55 -6.83 -4.76
C TYR A 248 -22.03 -6.98 -5.13
N VAL A 249 -22.89 -6.96 -4.12
CA VAL A 249 -24.33 -7.08 -4.27
C VAL A 249 -25.00 -5.82 -3.72
N LEU A 250 -25.83 -5.17 -4.54
CA LEU A 250 -26.68 -4.06 -4.12
C LEU A 250 -28.09 -4.59 -3.80
N HIS A 251 -28.48 -4.56 -2.53
CA HIS A 251 -29.84 -4.79 -2.09
C HIS A 251 -30.61 -3.48 -2.04
N GLU A 252 -31.76 -3.46 -2.73
CA GLU A 252 -32.63 -2.28 -2.79
C GLU A 252 -33.78 -2.41 -1.79
N PRO A 253 -34.24 -1.32 -1.18
CA PRO A 253 -35.41 -1.35 -0.32
C PRO A 253 -36.70 -1.55 -1.13
N ALA A 254 -37.67 -2.21 -0.50
CA ALA A 254 -39.01 -2.38 -1.07
C ALA A 254 -39.74 -1.03 -1.20
N ASN A 255 -39.63 -0.17 -0.18
CA ASN A 255 -40.15 1.19 -0.23
C ASN A 255 -38.98 2.17 -0.47
N LYS A 256 -39.06 2.93 -1.57
CA LYS A 256 -38.04 3.90 -2.02
C LYS A 256 -38.49 5.36 -1.89
N THR A 257 -39.48 5.65 -1.04
CA THR A 257 -40.03 7.01 -0.85
C THR A 257 -39.70 7.60 0.52
N LYS A 258 -38.96 6.87 1.37
CA LYS A 258 -38.58 7.29 2.73
C LYS A 258 -37.19 7.91 2.72
N ILE A 259 -36.66 8.26 3.90
CA ILE A 259 -35.30 8.84 4.03
C ILE A 259 -34.27 7.87 3.43
N PRO A 260 -33.48 8.27 2.42
CA PRO A 260 -32.52 7.39 1.78
C PRO A 260 -31.33 7.12 2.70
N VAL A 261 -31.03 5.84 2.88
CA VAL A 261 -29.87 5.37 3.64
C VAL A 261 -29.09 4.40 2.77
N LEU A 262 -27.76 4.55 2.72
CA LEU A 262 -26.85 3.60 2.10
C LEU A 262 -25.94 2.97 3.17
N VAL A 263 -26.08 1.67 3.34
CA VAL A 263 -25.31 0.85 4.28
C VAL A 263 -24.25 0.08 3.50
N PHE A 264 -23.03 0.05 4.03
CA PHE A 264 -21.98 -0.84 3.53
C PHE A 264 -21.75 -1.93 4.56
N SER A 265 -22.08 -3.18 4.20
CA SER A 265 -21.84 -4.37 5.03
C SER A 265 -20.71 -5.21 4.42
N LEU A 266 -19.51 -4.65 4.37
CA LEU A 266 -18.36 -5.25 3.66
C LEU A 266 -17.36 -5.90 4.62
N SER A 267 -16.99 -5.17 5.68
CA SER A 267 -16.06 -5.66 6.71
C SER A 267 -16.75 -6.36 7.86
N ALA A 268 -18.04 -6.07 8.07
CA ALA A 268 -18.92 -6.68 9.04
C ALA A 268 -20.39 -6.49 8.62
N THR A 269 -21.28 -7.35 9.10
CA THR A 269 -22.73 -7.19 8.91
C THR A 269 -23.26 -6.00 9.72
N VAL A 270 -24.08 -5.17 9.09
CA VAL A 270 -24.82 -4.09 9.75
C VAL A 270 -26.31 -4.37 9.65
N THR A 271 -26.96 -4.61 10.78
CA THR A 271 -28.38 -4.96 10.80
C THR A 271 -29.27 -3.71 10.73
N HIS A 272 -30.46 -3.85 10.16
CA HIS A 272 -31.41 -2.74 9.97
C HIS A 272 -31.85 -2.08 11.28
N ASP A 273 -31.94 -2.85 12.38
CA ASP A 273 -32.30 -2.31 13.70
C ASP A 273 -31.29 -1.25 14.20
N ARG A 274 -30.00 -1.43 13.90
CA ARG A 274 -28.95 -0.46 14.24
C ARG A 274 -29.13 0.86 13.50
N ILE A 275 -29.56 0.78 12.24
CA ILE A 275 -29.86 1.95 11.40
C ILE A 275 -31.12 2.67 11.92
N GLN A 276 -32.18 1.91 12.20
CA GLN A 276 -33.44 2.44 12.70
C GLN A 276 -33.30 3.03 14.10
N LYS A 277 -32.37 2.53 14.93
CA LYS A 277 -32.05 3.14 16.22
C LYS A 277 -31.48 4.56 16.07
N ALA A 278 -30.71 4.82 15.00
CA ALA A 278 -30.10 6.12 14.74
C ALA A 278 -31.04 7.10 14.00
N LEU A 279 -31.94 6.61 13.14
CA LEU A 279 -32.74 7.43 12.22
C LEU A 279 -34.27 7.26 12.34
N GLY A 280 -34.74 6.29 13.12
CA GLY A 280 -36.13 5.85 13.17
C GLY A 280 -36.53 4.91 12.02
N GLU A 281 -37.80 4.51 12.00
CA GLU A 281 -38.34 3.51 11.06
C GLU A 281 -38.68 4.08 9.67
N ASN A 282 -38.61 5.41 9.51
CA ASN A 282 -38.92 6.08 8.25
C ASN A 282 -37.72 6.13 7.29
N THR A 283 -37.11 4.97 7.03
CA THR A 283 -35.90 4.82 6.21
C THR A 283 -36.11 3.89 5.02
N SER A 284 -35.47 4.23 3.90
CA SER A 284 -35.30 3.42 2.70
C SER A 284 -33.85 2.94 2.66
N ILE A 285 -33.62 1.75 3.22
CA ILE A 285 -32.27 1.19 3.42
C ILE A 285 -31.82 0.47 2.14
N TRP A 286 -30.85 1.06 1.46
CA TRP A 286 -30.04 0.43 0.42
C TRP A 286 -28.81 -0.17 1.07
N GLU A 287 -28.40 -1.36 0.65
CA GLU A 287 -27.24 -2.03 1.22
C GLU A 287 -26.31 -2.53 0.11
N ILE A 288 -25.02 -2.22 0.23
CA ILE A 288 -23.96 -2.85 -0.56
C ILE A 288 -23.25 -3.86 0.36
N THR A 289 -23.29 -5.13 -0.04
CA THR A 289 -22.62 -6.26 0.63
C THR A 289 -21.80 -7.06 -0.40
N ILE A 290 -21.23 -8.19 0.01
CA ILE A 290 -20.54 -9.13 -0.86
C ILE A 290 -21.29 -10.46 -0.96
N SER A 291 -21.06 -11.21 -2.04
CA SER A 291 -21.68 -12.54 -2.28
C SER A 291 -21.32 -13.60 -1.24
N GLY A 292 -20.26 -13.39 -0.45
CA GLY A 292 -19.87 -14.21 0.70
C GLY A 292 -20.15 -13.54 2.04
N THR A 293 -19.53 -14.05 3.11
CA THR A 293 -19.68 -13.46 4.45
C THR A 293 -18.81 -12.20 4.58
N PRO A 294 -19.38 -11.04 5.00
CA PRO A 294 -18.61 -9.83 5.31
C PRO A 294 -17.47 -10.12 6.29
N ASN A 295 -16.28 -9.62 6.01
CA ASN A 295 -15.11 -9.84 6.85
C ASN A 295 -14.02 -8.78 6.64
N ASN A 296 -13.13 -8.60 7.60
CA ASN A 296 -12.17 -7.50 7.60
C ASN A 296 -11.02 -7.59 6.56
N ASP A 297 -10.91 -8.69 5.82
CA ASP A 297 -9.71 -8.99 5.01
C ASP A 297 -10.02 -9.47 3.59
N PHE A 298 -11.28 -9.33 3.14
CA PHE A 298 -11.70 -9.81 1.81
C PHE A 298 -11.13 -9.00 0.64
N LEU A 299 -10.87 -7.71 0.86
CA LEU A 299 -10.42 -6.79 -0.19
C LEU A 299 -8.91 -6.97 -0.41
N LYS A 300 -8.56 -7.96 -1.23
CA LYS A 300 -7.18 -8.38 -1.46
C LYS A 300 -6.54 -7.85 -2.75
N THR A 301 -7.33 -7.43 -3.74
CA THR A 301 -6.86 -7.08 -5.08
C THR A 301 -7.36 -5.70 -5.51
N GLU A 302 -6.62 -5.05 -6.40
CA GLU A 302 -7.02 -3.77 -7.02
C GLU A 302 -8.28 -3.91 -7.87
N THR A 303 -8.47 -5.07 -8.51
CA THR A 303 -9.67 -5.38 -9.28
C THR A 303 -10.92 -5.28 -8.40
N LEU A 304 -10.90 -5.86 -7.19
CA LEU A 304 -12.03 -5.75 -6.26
C LEU A 304 -12.29 -4.30 -5.85
N LEU A 305 -11.25 -3.50 -5.61
CA LEU A 305 -11.41 -2.07 -5.31
C LEU A 305 -12.00 -1.30 -6.51
N SER A 306 -11.66 -1.68 -7.74
CA SER A 306 -12.26 -1.11 -8.94
C SER A 306 -13.73 -1.47 -9.10
N GLU A 307 -14.11 -2.73 -8.86
CA GLU A 307 -15.51 -3.17 -8.88
C GLU A 307 -16.34 -2.52 -7.77
N PHE A 308 -15.75 -2.24 -6.60
CA PHE A 308 -16.37 -1.41 -5.57
C PHE A 308 -16.75 -0.03 -6.12
N ARG A 309 -15.80 0.69 -6.74
CA ARG A 309 -16.07 2.02 -7.33
C ARG A 309 -17.20 1.97 -8.35
N ARG A 310 -17.23 0.94 -9.22
CA ARG A 310 -18.30 0.75 -10.22
C ARG A 310 -19.66 0.54 -9.55
N THR A 311 -19.71 -0.30 -8.52
CA THR A 311 -20.93 -0.60 -7.77
C THR A 311 -21.46 0.65 -7.06
N VAL A 312 -20.59 1.41 -6.41
CA VAL A 312 -20.97 2.65 -5.69
C VAL A 312 -21.52 3.71 -6.64
N ARG A 313 -20.86 3.95 -7.78
CA ARG A 313 -21.38 4.91 -8.79
C ARG A 313 -22.77 4.53 -9.27
N SER A 314 -23.01 3.23 -9.52
CA SER A 314 -24.34 2.75 -9.90
C SER A 314 -25.37 2.92 -8.77
N ALA A 315 -24.98 2.66 -7.52
CA ALA A 315 -25.86 2.85 -6.37
C ALA A 315 -26.22 4.33 -6.16
N PHE A 316 -25.25 5.25 -6.23
CA PHE A 316 -25.51 6.69 -6.14
C PHE A 316 -26.52 7.16 -7.19
N ASP A 317 -26.35 6.72 -8.45
CA ASP A 317 -27.28 7.07 -9.53
C ASP A 317 -28.70 6.55 -9.26
N LYS A 318 -28.84 5.26 -8.90
CA LYS A 318 -30.13 4.65 -8.55
C LYS A 318 -30.82 5.33 -7.37
N ILE A 319 -30.08 5.59 -6.29
CA ILE A 319 -30.64 6.23 -5.09
C ILE A 319 -31.14 7.62 -5.44
N LYS A 320 -30.30 8.42 -6.12
CA LYS A 320 -30.67 9.77 -6.55
C LYS A 320 -31.87 9.79 -7.49
N PHE A 321 -31.98 8.81 -8.40
CA PHE A 321 -33.14 8.67 -9.29
C PHE A 321 -34.46 8.52 -8.51
N HIS A 322 -34.46 7.77 -7.41
CA HIS A 322 -35.67 7.54 -6.61
C HIS A 322 -35.94 8.62 -5.56
N HIS A 323 -34.90 9.23 -5.01
CA HIS A 323 -35.00 10.10 -3.83
C HIS A 323 -34.77 11.59 -4.15
N GLY A 324 -34.29 11.91 -5.35
CA GLY A 324 -33.88 13.26 -5.71
C GLY A 324 -32.60 13.70 -5.00
N CYS A 325 -32.35 15.01 -4.94
CA CYS A 325 -31.13 15.58 -4.36
C CYS A 325 -31.31 15.88 -2.86
N THR A 326 -31.68 14.87 -2.07
CA THR A 326 -31.77 14.96 -0.60
C THR A 326 -30.45 14.55 0.08
N GLU A 327 -30.30 14.77 1.38
CA GLU A 327 -29.18 14.21 2.15
C GLU A 327 -29.25 12.67 2.15
N LEU A 328 -28.14 12.01 1.78
CA LEU A 328 -27.97 10.57 1.82
C LEU A 328 -27.24 10.18 3.11
N HIS A 329 -27.86 9.34 3.94
CA HIS A 329 -27.24 8.87 5.18
C HIS A 329 -26.36 7.64 4.91
N ILE A 330 -25.07 7.74 5.22
CA ILE A 330 -24.07 6.69 4.96
C ILE A 330 -23.70 5.98 6.26
N PHE A 331 -23.86 4.66 6.30
CA PHE A 331 -23.44 3.80 7.41
C PHE A 331 -22.34 2.84 6.94
N PRO A 332 -21.07 3.20 7.13
CA PRO A 332 -19.95 2.46 6.57
C PRO A 332 -19.47 1.36 7.53
N ALA A 333 -19.45 0.11 7.08
CA ALA A 333 -18.63 -0.96 7.64
C ALA A 333 -17.82 -1.59 6.50
N MET A 334 -16.69 -0.97 6.17
CA MET A 334 -15.89 -1.34 5.00
C MET A 334 -14.37 -1.18 5.20
N PRO A 335 -13.56 -1.77 4.31
CA PRO A 335 -12.11 -1.59 4.33
C PRO A 335 -11.67 -0.12 4.16
N VAL A 336 -10.45 0.19 4.60
CA VAL A 336 -9.91 1.57 4.58
C VAL A 336 -9.80 2.14 3.16
N SER A 337 -9.36 1.34 2.19
CA SER A 337 -9.25 1.79 0.80
C SER A 337 -10.62 2.04 0.17
N ALA A 338 -11.61 1.19 0.44
CA ALA A 338 -12.99 1.39 0.02
C ALA A 338 -13.59 2.67 0.62
N SER A 339 -13.24 3.00 1.88
CA SER A 339 -13.68 4.25 2.52
C SER A 339 -13.14 5.49 1.80
N VAL A 340 -11.87 5.49 1.44
CA VAL A 340 -11.28 6.59 0.64
C VAL A 340 -11.93 6.64 -0.74
N GLU A 341 -12.11 5.50 -1.41
CA GLU A 341 -12.69 5.47 -2.75
C GLU A 341 -14.16 5.88 -2.78
N LEU A 342 -14.94 5.64 -1.72
CA LEU A 342 -16.31 6.15 -1.60
C LEU A 342 -16.34 7.69 -1.70
N GLY A 343 -15.39 8.36 -1.04
CA GLY A 343 -15.25 9.80 -1.13
C GLY A 343 -14.77 10.27 -2.51
N ARG A 344 -13.87 9.52 -3.15
CA ARG A 344 -13.33 9.88 -4.48
C ARG A 344 -14.35 9.77 -5.60
N VAL A 345 -15.23 8.77 -5.55
CA VAL A 345 -16.25 8.59 -6.60
C VAL A 345 -17.45 9.53 -6.45
N TRP A 346 -17.60 10.20 -5.31
CA TRP A 346 -18.66 11.17 -5.07
C TRP A 346 -18.37 12.48 -5.81
N MET A 347 -19.33 12.95 -6.62
CA MET A 347 -19.18 14.16 -7.43
C MET A 347 -19.93 15.36 -6.83
N PRO A 348 -19.24 16.44 -6.37
CA PRO A 348 -19.87 17.53 -5.62
C PRO A 348 -21.00 18.27 -6.33
N LYS A 349 -21.00 18.29 -7.67
CA LYS A 349 -22.01 19.02 -8.45
C LYS A 349 -23.27 18.19 -8.75
N VAL A 350 -23.20 16.88 -8.62
CA VAL A 350 -24.16 15.95 -9.25
C VAL A 350 -24.71 14.95 -8.26
N ASP A 351 -23.94 14.56 -7.24
CA ASP A 351 -24.36 13.57 -6.26
C ASP A 351 -24.98 14.21 -5.02
N MET A 352 -25.78 13.41 -4.33
CA MET A 352 -26.47 13.79 -3.10
C MET A 352 -25.45 14.13 -2.00
N PRO A 353 -25.66 15.20 -1.20
CA PRO A 353 -24.82 15.44 -0.03
C PRO A 353 -24.90 14.26 0.93
N MET A 354 -23.80 13.94 1.61
CA MET A 354 -23.71 12.74 2.47
C MET A 354 -23.60 13.12 3.94
N ALA A 355 -24.45 12.53 4.77
CA ALA A 355 -24.27 12.49 6.22
C ALA A 355 -23.62 11.17 6.62
N ILE A 356 -22.40 11.21 7.12
CA ILE A 356 -21.65 10.00 7.48
C ILE A 356 -21.87 9.67 8.95
N TYR A 357 -22.12 8.39 9.22
CA TYR A 357 -22.25 7.84 10.56
C TYR A 357 -21.00 7.05 10.94
N ASP A 358 -20.67 7.03 12.22
CA ASP A 358 -19.60 6.21 12.76
C ASP A 358 -20.13 5.28 13.86
N ALA A 359 -19.57 4.06 13.93
CA ALA A 359 -19.96 3.06 14.90
C ALA A 359 -19.18 3.26 16.21
N ASN A 360 -19.85 3.76 17.23
CA ASN A 360 -19.30 4.02 18.56
C ASN A 360 -20.24 3.54 19.67
N LYS A 361 -19.75 2.58 20.46
CA LYS A 361 -20.51 1.97 21.57
C LYS A 361 -20.88 2.97 22.67
N LEU A 362 -20.10 4.02 22.88
CA LEU A 362 -20.37 5.06 23.88
C LEU A 362 -21.45 6.04 23.41
N LYS A 363 -21.72 6.12 22.10
CA LYS A 363 -22.70 7.02 21.48
C LYS A 363 -23.93 6.29 20.94
N ASN A 364 -24.42 5.28 21.68
CA ASN A 364 -25.62 4.52 21.34
C ASN A 364 -25.57 3.74 20.02
N ASP A 365 -24.37 3.30 19.60
CA ASP A 365 -24.08 2.49 18.42
C ASP A 365 -23.68 3.31 17.19
N PHE A 366 -24.60 3.84 16.39
CA PHE A 366 -24.25 4.77 15.30
C PHE A 366 -24.66 6.20 15.61
N TYR A 367 -23.80 7.16 15.27
CA TYR A 367 -24.10 8.58 15.38
C TYR A 367 -23.52 9.38 14.21
N LYS A 368 -24.15 10.50 13.89
CA LYS A 368 -23.75 11.39 12.78
C LYS A 368 -22.45 12.11 13.13
N THR A 369 -21.49 12.12 12.21
CA THR A 369 -20.17 12.74 12.38
C THR A 369 -19.95 13.84 11.35
N ILE A 370 -19.36 13.51 10.21
CA ILE A 370 -19.02 14.44 9.14
C ILE A 370 -20.17 14.55 8.14
N THR A 371 -20.39 15.76 7.62
CA THR A 371 -21.30 15.99 6.48
C THR A 371 -20.50 16.48 5.28
N ILE A 372 -20.69 15.82 4.13
CA ILE A 372 -20.11 16.19 2.84
C ILE A 372 -21.20 16.91 2.02
N LYS A 373 -20.85 18.08 1.48
CA LYS A 373 -21.76 18.96 0.75
C LYS A 373 -21.14 19.47 -0.54
#